data_AF-A0A7C1WZF0-F1
#
_entry.id   AF-A0A7C1WZF0-F1
#
_cell.length_a   1.000
_cell.length_b   1.000
_cell.length_c   1.000
_cell.angle_alpha   90.00
_cell.angle_beta   90.00
_cell.angle_gamma   90.00
#
_symmetry.space_group_name_H-M   'P 1'
#
loop_
_entity.id
_entity.type
_entity.pdbx_description
1 polymer ?
#
loop_
_entity_poly.entity_id
_entity_poly.type
_entity_poly.pdbx_seq_one_letter_code
_entity_poly.pdbx_strand_id
1 'polypeptide(L)'
;MDREADVELLLAEIFEKVITENYPEVQVKKTKETLQKRLIEKRYDVQDKAIIELILRDENKILESSFLDTIENRLMTQNLKENSTEFLKSKEGEDKLIETFILVLENLIDYLYNNLLNNKLFTT
;
A
#
# COMPACT_ATOMS: atom_id res chain seq x y z
N MET A 1 -20.89 4.64 14.37
CA MET A 1 -19.52 4.38 13.90
C MET A 1 -19.66 3.88 12.48
N ASP A 2 -19.27 4.73 11.52
CA ASP A 2 -19.35 4.42 10.11
C ASP A 2 -18.37 3.29 9.77
N ARG A 3 -18.89 2.17 9.28
CA ARG A 3 -18.12 0.99 8.86
C ARG A 3 -17.29 1.24 7.59
N GLU A 4 -17.43 2.42 6.98
CA GLU A 4 -16.75 2.75 5.73
C GLU A 4 -15.26 3.07 5.92
N ALA A 5 -14.78 3.41 7.12
CA ALA A 5 -13.39 3.81 7.37
C ALA A 5 -12.48 2.69 7.92
N ASP A 6 -13.02 1.47 8.08
CA ASP A 6 -12.30 0.40 8.79
C ASP A 6 -11.10 -0.12 7.97
N VAL A 7 -11.24 -0.30 6.66
CA VAL A 7 -10.14 -0.85 5.83
C VAL A 7 -9.07 0.19 5.53
N GLU A 8 -9.45 1.45 5.33
CA GLU A 8 -8.53 2.56 5.07
C GLU A 8 -7.67 2.86 6.31
N LEU A 9 -8.25 2.73 7.51
CA LEU A 9 -7.50 2.82 8.77
C LEU A 9 -6.48 1.68 8.88
N LEU A 10 -6.91 0.44 8.65
CA LEU A 10 -6.02 -0.74 8.72
C LEU A 10 -4.88 -0.65 7.70
N LEU A 11 -5.17 -0.21 6.48
CA LEU A 11 -4.16 0.03 5.45
C LEU A 11 -3.14 1.09 5.89
N ALA A 12 -3.61 2.19 6.49
CA ALA A 12 -2.72 3.22 7.01
C ALA A 12 -1.87 2.72 8.20
N GLU A 13 -2.39 1.82 9.03
CA GLU A 13 -1.63 1.17 10.11
C GLU A 13 -0.56 0.21 9.58
N ILE A 14 -0.89 -0.59 8.55
CA ILE A 14 0.10 -1.45 7.89
C ILE A 14 1.21 -0.61 7.27
N PHE A 15 0.85 0.46 6.56
CA PHE A 15 1.85 1.38 6.01
C PHE A 15 2.77 1.93 7.11
N GLU A 16 2.19 2.42 8.21
CA GLU A 16 2.98 2.96 9.32
C GLU A 16 3.95 1.92 9.89
N LYS A 17 3.46 0.70 10.10
CA LYS A 17 4.26 -0.40 10.62
C LYS A 17 5.42 -0.74 9.68
N VAL A 18 5.13 -0.97 8.39
CA VAL A 18 6.15 -1.34 7.40
C VAL A 18 7.24 -0.27 7.28
N ILE A 19 6.84 1.00 7.22
CA ILE A 19 7.80 2.11 7.15
C ILE A 19 8.61 2.22 8.44
N THR A 20 7.99 2.08 9.61
CA THR A 20 8.72 2.16 10.89
C THR A 20 9.73 1.02 11.04
N GLU A 21 9.39 -0.18 10.57
CA GLU A 21 10.26 -1.35 10.66
C GLU A 21 11.44 -1.31 9.68
N ASN A 22 11.25 -0.75 8.47
CA ASN A 22 12.24 -0.80 7.39
C ASN A 22 12.95 0.54 7.13
N TYR A 23 12.32 1.66 7.48
CA TYR A 23 12.83 3.03 7.28
C TYR A 23 12.53 3.90 8.53
N PRO A 24 13.04 3.52 9.72
CA PRO A 24 12.73 4.17 11.01
C PRO A 24 13.06 5.67 11.05
N GLU A 25 13.89 6.14 10.13
CA GLU A 25 14.28 7.53 9.97
C GLU A 25 13.21 8.44 9.34
N VAL A 26 12.16 7.87 8.75
CA VAL A 26 11.07 8.60 8.07
C VAL A 26 10.04 9.06 9.09
N GLN A 27 9.60 10.33 9.02
CA GLN A 27 8.55 10.86 9.89
C GLN A 27 7.16 10.34 9.50
N VAL A 28 6.85 9.10 9.93
CA VAL A 28 5.72 8.34 9.42
C VAL A 28 4.35 8.91 9.78
N LYS A 29 4.20 9.63 10.90
CA LYS A 29 2.90 10.05 11.43
C LYS A 29 2.11 10.95 10.46
N LYS A 30 2.78 11.98 9.91
CA LYS A 30 2.16 12.91 8.96
C LYS A 30 1.87 12.24 7.61
N THR A 31 2.79 11.38 7.17
CA THR A 31 2.66 10.58 5.95
C THR A 31 1.47 9.62 6.05
N LYS A 32 1.28 8.97 7.21
CA LYS A 32 0.13 8.12 7.52
C LYS A 32 -1.20 8.88 7.43
N GLU A 33 -1.31 10.04 8.08
CA GLU A 33 -2.53 10.86 8.04
C GLU A 33 -2.87 11.29 6.60
N THR A 34 -1.84 11.59 5.80
CA THR A 34 -2.01 11.95 4.40
C THR A 34 -2.45 10.76 3.57
N LEU A 35 -1.83 9.59 3.77
CA LEU A 35 -2.24 8.33 3.13
C LEU A 35 -3.69 8.00 3.45
N GLN A 36 -4.09 8.04 4.73
CA GLN A 36 -5.44 7.72 5.15
C GLN A 36 -6.48 8.60 4.45
N LYS A 37 -6.22 9.91 4.34
CA LYS A 37 -7.09 10.83 3.59
C LYS A 37 -7.19 10.42 2.11
N ARG A 38 -6.07 10.11 1.47
CA ARG A 38 -6.07 9.66 0.06
C ARG A 38 -6.81 8.34 -0.13
N LEU A 39 -6.68 7.40 0.79
CA LEU A 39 -7.42 6.13 0.75
C LEU A 39 -8.93 6.36 0.86
N ILE A 40 -9.38 7.26 1.74
CA ILE A 40 -10.80 7.65 1.85
C ILE A 40 -11.29 8.31 0.55
N GLU A 41 -10.48 9.16 -0.07
CA GLU A 41 -10.80 9.83 -1.33
C GLU A 41 -10.93 8.87 -2.52
N LYS A 42 -10.28 7.70 -2.48
CA LYS A 42 -10.41 6.67 -3.51
C LYS A 42 -11.81 6.07 -3.59
N ARG A 43 -12.58 6.09 -2.50
CA ARG A 43 -13.96 5.57 -2.43
C ARG A 43 -14.06 4.13 -2.95
N TYR A 44 -13.22 3.24 -2.44
CA TYR A 44 -13.26 1.81 -2.75
C TYR A 44 -14.68 1.26 -2.60
N ASP A 45 -15.15 0.54 -3.62
CA ASP A 45 -16.49 -0.03 -3.59
C ASP A 45 -16.57 -1.30 -2.71
N VAL A 46 -17.75 -1.92 -2.63
CA VAL A 46 -17.94 -3.11 -1.77
C VAL A 46 -17.07 -4.30 -2.21
N GLN A 47 -16.82 -4.46 -3.51
CA GLN A 47 -15.99 -5.54 -4.04
C GLN A 47 -14.52 -5.26 -3.76
N ASP A 48 -14.08 -4.02 -3.97
CA ASP A 48 -12.72 -3.58 -3.64
C ASP A 48 -12.45 -3.82 -2.15
N LYS A 49 -13.36 -3.40 -1.26
CA LYS A 49 -13.22 -3.57 0.19
C LYS A 49 -13.11 -5.04 0.59
N ALA A 50 -13.90 -5.93 -0.03
CA ALA A 50 -13.80 -7.36 0.22
C ALA A 50 -12.44 -7.94 -0.21
N ILE A 51 -11.89 -7.47 -1.34
CA ILE A 51 -10.57 -7.89 -1.80
C ILE A 51 -9.48 -7.33 -0.88
N ILE A 52 -9.58 -6.07 -0.48
CA ILE A 52 -8.67 -5.46 0.50
C ILE A 52 -8.68 -6.29 1.79
N GLU A 53 -9.84 -6.67 2.31
CA GLU A 53 -9.91 -7.55 3.50
C GLU A 53 -9.20 -8.90 3.30
N LEU A 54 -9.27 -9.49 2.10
CA LEU A 54 -8.52 -10.72 1.79
C LEU A 54 -7.01 -10.46 1.78
N ILE A 55 -6.57 -9.36 1.17
CA ILE A 55 -5.16 -8.94 1.16
C ILE A 55 -4.66 -8.72 2.59
N LEU A 56 -5.45 -8.05 3.44
CA LEU A 56 -5.09 -7.76 4.83
C LEU A 56 -4.99 -9.02 5.71
N ARG A 57 -5.68 -10.11 5.34
CA ARG A 57 -5.66 -11.40 6.04
C ARG A 57 -4.64 -12.38 5.47
N ASP A 58 -3.96 -12.03 4.38
CA ASP A 58 -2.96 -12.90 3.75
C ASP A 58 -1.78 -13.14 4.69
N GLU A 59 -1.55 -14.41 5.05
CA GLU A 59 -0.45 -14.82 5.92
C GLU A 59 0.93 -14.54 5.29
N ASN A 60 1.00 -14.50 3.96
CA ASN A 60 2.23 -14.20 3.22
C ASN A 60 2.52 -12.70 3.15
N LYS A 61 1.58 -11.85 3.60
CA LYS A 61 1.70 -10.39 3.64
C LYS A 61 2.11 -9.80 2.30
N ILE A 62 1.48 -10.26 1.22
CA ILE A 62 1.83 -9.89 -0.15
C ILE A 62 1.84 -8.36 -0.39
N LEU A 63 1.00 -7.61 0.32
CA LEU A 63 0.99 -6.15 0.28
C LEU A 63 2.28 -5.55 0.87
N GLU A 64 2.70 -6.02 2.05
CA GLU A 64 3.91 -5.52 2.73
C GLU A 64 5.16 -5.79 1.87
N SER A 65 5.30 -7.02 1.37
CA SER A 65 6.45 -7.44 0.56
C SER A 65 6.49 -6.73 -0.79
N SER A 66 5.36 -6.70 -1.53
CA SER A 66 5.31 -6.01 -2.84
C SER A 66 5.57 -4.51 -2.72
N PHE A 67 5.13 -3.90 -1.61
CA PHE A 67 5.39 -2.49 -1.34
C PHE A 67 6.89 -2.23 -1.12
N LEU A 68 7.55 -3.01 -0.26
CA LEU A 68 8.99 -2.89 -0.01
C LEU A 68 9.80 -3.14 -1.28
N ASP A 69 9.51 -4.21 -2.01
CA ASP A 69 10.18 -4.54 -3.27
C ASP A 69 10.07 -3.39 -4.28
N THR A 70 8.90 -2.75 -4.36
CA THR A 70 8.68 -1.62 -5.28
C THR A 70 9.49 -0.39 -4.87
N ILE A 71 9.61 -0.10 -3.56
CA ILE A 71 10.46 0.98 -3.06
C ILE A 71 11.93 0.68 -3.37
N GLU A 72 12.42 -0.50 -3.02
CA GLU A 72 13.82 -0.88 -3.22
C GLU A 72 14.22 -0.81 -4.70
N ASN A 73 13.40 -1.37 -5.59
CA ASN A 73 13.61 -1.30 -7.03
C ASN A 73 13.66 0.16 -7.53
N ARG A 74 12.82 1.04 -6.99
CA ARG A 74 12.85 2.46 -7.34
C ARG A 74 14.14 3.15 -6.85
N LEU A 75 14.54 2.90 -5.61
CA LEU A 75 15.77 3.47 -5.05
C LEU A 75 17.01 3.03 -5.85
N MET A 76 17.04 1.77 -6.32
CA MET A 76 18.11 1.26 -7.18
C MET A 76 18.09 1.90 -8.57
N THR A 77 16.93 1.95 -9.23
CA THR A 77 16.82 2.46 -10.61
C THR A 77 17.10 3.95 -10.75
N GLN A 78 16.89 4.73 -9.69
CA GLN A 78 17.13 6.18 -9.69
C GLN A 78 18.52 6.58 -9.18
N ASN A 79 19.43 5.62 -8.94
CA ASN A 79 20.73 5.85 -8.30
C ASN A 79 20.63 6.61 -6.95
N LEU A 80 19.47 6.50 -6.28
CA LEU A 80 19.23 7.15 -4.99
C LEU A 80 19.73 6.30 -3.82
N LYS A 81 20.31 5.12 -4.06
CA LYS A 81 20.70 4.18 -3.01
C LYS A 81 21.64 4.80 -1.95
N GLU A 82 22.54 5.70 -2.37
CA GLU A 82 23.47 6.39 -1.46
C GLU A 82 22.80 7.53 -0.66
N ASN A 83 21.71 8.11 -1.18
CA ASN A 83 20.97 9.21 -0.55
C ASN A 83 19.51 8.82 -0.21
N SER A 84 19.24 7.52 -0.06
CA SER A 84 17.88 6.98 0.03
C SER A 84 17.16 7.52 1.25
N THR A 85 17.84 7.54 2.39
CA THR A 85 17.37 8.11 3.65
C THR A 85 17.04 9.61 3.53
N GLU A 86 17.87 10.42 2.85
CA GLU A 86 17.58 11.85 2.67
C GLU A 86 16.39 12.06 1.74
N PHE A 87 16.31 11.29 0.65
CA PHE A 87 15.18 11.32 -0.26
C PHE A 87 13.87 10.95 0.45
N LEU A 88 13.84 9.84 1.20
CA LEU A 88 12.64 9.37 1.90
C LEU A 88 12.14 10.32 3.00
N LYS A 89 13.03 11.13 3.58
CA LYS A 89 12.69 12.20 4.53
C LYS A 89 12.18 13.46 3.87
N SER A 90 12.44 13.64 2.57
CA SER A 90 11.96 14.78 1.83
C SER A 90 10.46 14.66 1.59
N LYS A 91 9.78 15.79 1.39
CA LYS A 91 8.36 15.80 0.99
C LYS A 91 8.12 14.98 -0.28
N GLU A 92 9.05 15.01 -1.22
CA GLU A 92 8.97 14.22 -2.44
C GLU A 92 9.00 12.71 -2.14
N GLY A 93 9.91 12.28 -1.27
CA GLY A 93 9.97 10.89 -0.82
C GLY A 93 8.71 10.44 -0.08
N GLU A 94 8.20 11.27 0.84
CA GLU A 94 6.93 11.02 1.54
C GLU A 94 5.77 10.84 0.55
N ASP A 95 5.62 11.77 -0.40
CA ASP A 95 4.58 11.69 -1.43
C ASP A 95 4.75 10.44 -2.30
N LYS A 96 6.00 10.05 -2.63
CA LYS A 96 6.29 8.84 -3.39
C LYS A 96 6.00 7.55 -2.61
N LEU A 97 6.22 7.51 -1.31
CA LEU A 97 5.86 6.34 -0.49
C LEU A 97 4.35 6.12 -0.52
N ILE A 98 3.57 7.20 -0.37
CA ILE A 98 2.10 7.16 -0.44
C ILE A 98 1.64 6.69 -1.82
N GLU A 99 2.16 7.30 -2.89
CA GLU A 99 1.83 6.91 -4.27
C GLU A 99 2.15 5.44 -4.55
N THR A 100 3.31 4.97 -4.06
CA THR A 100 3.75 3.60 -4.27
C THR A 100 2.86 2.62 -3.52
N PHE A 101 2.48 2.92 -2.28
CA PHE A 101 1.61 2.07 -1.49
C PHE A 101 0.22 1.91 -2.15
N ILE A 102 -0.38 3.03 -2.58
CA ILE A 102 -1.67 3.03 -3.28
C ILE A 102 -1.57 2.24 -4.59
N LEU A 103 -0.52 2.48 -5.39
CA LEU A 103 -0.33 1.78 -6.65
C LEU A 103 -0.22 0.26 -6.46
N VAL A 104 0.57 -0.18 -5.48
CA VAL A 104 0.72 -1.61 -5.17
C VAL A 104 -0.61 -2.21 -4.73
N LEU A 105 -1.35 -1.51 -3.86
CA LEU A 105 -2.68 -1.95 -3.43
C LEU A 105 -3.64 -2.12 -4.61
N GLU A 106 -3.73 -1.12 -5.50
CA GLU A 106 -4.60 -1.14 -6.67
C GLU A 106 -4.22 -2.28 -7.64
N ASN A 107 -2.92 -2.49 -7.88
CA ASN A 107 -2.46 -3.62 -8.69
C ASN A 107 -2.83 -4.97 -8.09
N LEU A 108 -2.77 -5.12 -6.76
CA LEU A 108 -3.17 -6.35 -6.07
C LEU A 108 -4.69 -6.57 -6.13
N ILE A 109 -5.48 -5.50 -6.00
CA ILE A 109 -6.93 -5.56 -6.18
C ILE A 109 -7.26 -6.06 -7.59
N ASP A 110 -6.69 -5.43 -8.62
CA ASP A 110 -6.90 -5.81 -10.02
C ASP A 110 -6.47 -7.25 -10.30
N TYR A 111 -5.31 -7.67 -9.77
CA TYR A 111 -4.82 -9.04 -9.92
C TYR A 111 -5.78 -10.07 -9.31
N LEU A 112 -6.23 -9.84 -8.07
CA LEU A 112 -7.16 -10.74 -7.40
C LEU A 112 -8.53 -10.73 -8.04
N TYR A 113 -9.01 -9.56 -8.49
CA TYR A 113 -10.25 -9.44 -9.23
C TYR A 113 -10.24 -10.32 -10.48
N ASN A 114 -9.19 -10.19 -11.30
CA ASN A 114 -9.02 -10.97 -12.52
C ASN A 114 -8.90 -12.48 -12.24
N ASN A 115 -8.18 -12.88 -11.19
CA ASN A 115 -8.06 -14.30 -10.84
C ASN A 115 -9.37 -14.89 -10.32
N LEU A 116 -10.16 -14.13 -9.55
CA LEU A 116 -11.47 -14.57 -9.06
C LEU A 116 -12.47 -14.71 -10.23
N LEU A 117 -12.45 -13.79 -11.20
CA LEU A 117 -13.26 -13.89 -12.41
C LEU A 117 -12.85 -15.08 -13.28
N ASN A 118 -11.54 -15.27 -13.51
CA ASN A 118 -11.05 -16.38 -14.31
C ASN A 118 -11.39 -17.73 -13.68
N ASN A 119 -11.21 -17.89 -12.36
CA ASN A 119 -11.60 -19.13 -11.66
C ASN A 119 -13.11 -19.42 -11.74
N LYS A 120 -13.97 -18.39 -11.81
CA LYS A 120 -15.41 -18.56 -12.03
C LYS A 120 -15.77 -18.94 -13.47
N LEU A 121 -14.97 -18.55 -14.46
CA LEU A 121 -15.19 -18.87 -15.87
C LEU A 121 -14.75 -20.29 -16.26
N PHE A 122 -13.83 -20.90 -15.52
CA PHE A 122 -13.31 -22.26 -15.78
C PHE A 122 -13.95 -23.36 -14.91
N THR A 123 -15.04 -23.05 -14.18
CA THR A 123 -15.77 -24.03 -13.33
C THR A 123 -17.14 -24.48 -13.89
N THR A 124 -17.42 -24.20 -15.16
CA THR A 124 -18.53 -24.81 -15.94
C THR A 124 -18.05 -25.96 -16.81
#